data_AF-A0A7W3NKA9-F1
#
_entry.id   AF-A0A7W3NKA9-F1
#
_cell.length_a   1.000
_cell.length_b   1.000
_cell.length_c   1.000
_cell.angle_alpha   90.00
_cell.angle_beta   90.00
_cell.angle_gamma   90.00
#
_symmetry.space_group_name_H-M   'P 1'
#
loop_
_entity.id
_entity.type
_entity.pdbx_description
1 polymer ?
#
loop_
_entity_poly.entity_id
_entity_poly.type
_entity_poly.pdbx_seq_one_letter_code
_entity_poly.pdbx_strand_id
1 'polypeptide(L)'
;MVGHYADTYREAVAQVPHQAGESPDEARMRTIGHLTLTRWLPTLLDRGDRLSMAHGRELRVPYADHRLVEYLSNTPWSFKTFDGQEKSLLRAVAQDRCRPRYWSARRAPGRSPRIRRTPECSTQSWRP
;
A
#
# COMPACT_ATOMS: atom_id res chain seq x y z
N MET A 1 22.07 16.75 -16.55
CA MET A 1 20.99 16.37 -15.59
C MET A 1 20.42 14.96 -15.84
N VAL A 2 20.52 14.38 -17.04
CA VAL A 2 19.99 13.02 -17.34
C VAL A 2 20.80 11.87 -16.70
N GLY A 3 22.12 12.03 -16.52
CA GLY A 3 22.96 11.00 -15.88
C GLY A 3 22.64 10.77 -14.40
N HIS A 4 22.43 11.84 -13.63
CA HIS A 4 22.21 11.76 -12.18
C HIS A 4 20.99 10.90 -11.79
N TYR A 5 19.88 10.99 -12.54
CA TYR A 5 18.70 10.17 -12.27
C TYR A 5 18.95 8.69 -12.55
N ALA A 6 19.67 8.37 -13.63
CA ALA A 6 20.03 7.01 -13.96
C ALA A 6 21.00 6.41 -12.92
N ASP A 7 21.94 7.21 -12.42
CA ASP A 7 22.89 6.80 -11.38
C ASP A 7 22.17 6.51 -10.06
N THR A 8 21.32 7.44 -9.61
CA THR A 8 20.53 7.29 -8.38
C THR A 8 19.59 6.08 -8.46
N TYR A 9 19.00 5.84 -9.64
CA TYR A 9 18.17 4.67 -9.87
C TYR A 9 18.99 3.37 -9.77
N ARG A 10 20.17 3.31 -10.39
CA ARG A 10 21.04 2.13 -10.33
C ARG A 10 21.50 1.84 -8.90
N GLU A 11 21.87 2.86 -8.14
CA GLU A 11 22.22 2.74 -6.73
C GLU A 11 21.06 2.21 -5.89
N ALA A 12 19.84 2.71 -6.14
CA ALA A 12 18.65 2.26 -5.42
C ALA A 12 18.27 0.81 -5.76
N VAL A 13 18.43 0.39 -7.01
CA VAL A 13 18.20 -1.01 -7.42
C VAL A 13 19.24 -1.93 -6.81
N ALA A 14 20.50 -1.50 -6.67
CA ALA A 14 21.56 -2.30 -6.04
C ALA A 14 21.31 -2.57 -4.55
N GLN A 15 20.45 -1.81 -3.88
CA GLN A 15 20.10 -1.98 -2.46
C GLN A 15 18.93 -2.95 -2.23
N VAL A 16 18.32 -3.48 -3.30
CA VAL A 16 17.18 -4.38 -3.19
C VAL A 16 17.64 -5.74 -2.61
N PRO A 17 17.02 -6.21 -1.52
CA PRO A 17 17.34 -7.54 -1.00
C PRO A 17 16.79 -8.62 -1.94
N HIS A 18 17.65 -9.39 -2.58
CA HIS A 18 17.26 -10.51 -3.43
C HIS A 18 17.22 -11.82 -2.63
N GLN A 19 16.29 -12.73 -2.98
CA GLN A 19 16.24 -14.07 -2.39
C GLN A 19 16.81 -15.10 -3.37
N ALA A 20 17.30 -16.22 -2.85
CA ALA A 20 17.84 -17.29 -3.69
C ALA A 20 16.71 -18.08 -4.36
N GLY A 21 16.85 -18.38 -5.66
CA GLY A 21 15.89 -19.21 -6.41
C GLY A 21 14.68 -18.47 -6.97
N GLU A 22 14.71 -17.14 -7.02
CA GLU A 22 13.58 -16.35 -7.49
C GLU A 22 13.41 -16.36 -9.00
N SER A 23 12.16 -16.34 -9.44
CA SER A 23 11.83 -16.07 -10.84
C SER A 23 12.16 -14.62 -11.22
N PRO A 24 12.45 -14.33 -12.51
CA PRO A 24 12.68 -12.96 -12.97
C PRO A 24 11.51 -12.01 -12.66
N ASP A 25 10.28 -12.51 -12.71
CA ASP A 25 9.08 -11.72 -12.41
C ASP A 25 9.00 -11.35 -10.92
N GLU A 26 9.32 -12.28 -10.02
CA GLU A 26 9.35 -12.00 -8.57
C GLU A 26 10.46 -11.02 -8.21
N ALA A 27 11.65 -11.17 -8.79
CA ALA A 27 12.75 -10.24 -8.61
C ALA A 27 12.36 -8.82 -9.07
N ARG A 28 11.68 -8.70 -10.23
CA ARG A 28 11.18 -7.42 -10.73
C ARG A 28 10.14 -6.81 -9.78
N MET A 29 9.18 -7.61 -9.32
CA MET A 29 8.15 -7.13 -8.39
C MET A 29 8.75 -6.71 -7.04
N ARG A 30 9.79 -7.41 -6.55
CA ARG A 30 10.48 -6.97 -5.35
C ARG A 30 11.21 -5.65 -5.54
N THR A 31 11.92 -5.47 -6.65
CA THR A 31 12.57 -4.19 -6.96
C THR A 31 11.55 -3.05 -6.93
N ILE A 32 10.40 -3.21 -7.61
CA ILE A 32 9.33 -2.21 -7.61
C ILE A 32 8.80 -1.97 -6.19
N GLY A 33 8.54 -3.03 -5.43
CA GLY A 33 8.07 -2.93 -4.04
C GLY A 33 9.05 -2.18 -3.14
N HIS A 34 10.34 -2.52 -3.22
CA HIS A 34 11.42 -1.90 -2.45
C HIS A 34 11.57 -0.42 -2.78
N LEU A 35 11.59 -0.06 -4.07
CA LEU A 35 11.66 1.34 -4.50
C LEU A 35 10.42 2.13 -4.07
N THR A 36 9.24 1.51 -4.10
CA THR A 36 8.00 2.13 -3.61
C THR A 36 8.10 2.46 -2.12
N LEU A 37 8.62 1.53 -1.31
CA LEU A 37 8.77 1.71 0.14
C LEU A 37 9.85 2.73 0.51
N THR A 38 10.98 2.76 -0.21
CA THR A 38 12.14 3.59 0.14
C THR A 38 12.10 4.98 -0.48
N ARG A 39 11.52 5.15 -1.66
CA ARG A 39 11.53 6.43 -2.41
C ARG A 39 10.18 7.11 -2.44
N TRP A 40 9.11 6.33 -2.65
CA TRP A 40 7.79 6.90 -2.87
C TRP A 40 7.00 7.09 -1.56
N LEU A 41 7.02 6.09 -0.68
CA LEU A 41 6.30 6.11 0.58
C LEU A 41 6.68 7.29 1.50
N PRO A 42 7.97 7.66 1.70
CA PRO A 42 8.31 8.79 2.56
C PRO A 42 7.69 10.10 2.07
N THR A 43 7.69 10.32 0.75
CA THR A 43 7.07 11.50 0.12
C THR A 43 5.56 11.53 0.36
N LEU A 44 4.89 10.38 0.31
CA LEU A 44 3.46 10.30 0.63
C LEU A 44 3.15 10.58 2.09
N LEU A 45 3.97 10.05 3.00
CA LEU A 45 3.76 10.21 4.44
C LEU A 45 3.95 11.67 4.84
N ASP A 46 5.03 12.32 4.38
CA ASP A 46 5.25 13.76 4.61
C ASP A 46 4.08 14.61 4.08
N ARG A 47 3.59 14.31 2.87
CA ARG A 47 2.44 15.03 2.32
C ARG A 47 1.16 14.80 3.15
N GLY A 48 0.90 13.56 3.57
CA GLY A 48 -0.26 13.22 4.39
C GLY A 48 -0.22 13.91 5.75
N ASP A 49 0.96 13.94 6.37
CA ASP A 49 1.19 14.56 7.67
C ASP A 49 0.97 16.07 7.63
N ARG A 50 1.56 16.77 6.64
CA ARG A 50 1.35 18.21 6.43
C ARG A 50 -0.13 18.57 6.27
N LEU A 51 -0.87 17.77 5.50
CA LEU A 51 -2.31 17.99 5.30
C LEU A 51 -3.12 17.75 6.58
N SER A 52 -2.75 16.74 7.35
CA SER A 52 -3.40 16.43 8.62
C SER A 52 -3.16 17.53 9.65
N MET A 53 -1.91 17.99 9.77
CA MET A 53 -1.50 19.06 10.67
C MET A 53 -2.08 20.42 10.28
N ALA A 54 -2.29 20.70 8.99
CA ALA A 54 -3.01 21.89 8.54
C ALA A 54 -4.44 21.98 9.10
N HIS A 55 -5.02 20.85 9.51
CA HIS A 55 -6.34 20.75 10.14
C HIS A 55 -6.29 20.35 11.62
N GLY A 56 -5.10 20.36 12.25
CA GLY A 56 -4.92 19.99 13.65
C GLY A 56 -5.29 18.54 13.96
N ARG A 57 -5.16 17.63 13.00
CA ARG A 57 -5.45 16.20 13.16
C ARG A 57 -4.16 15.40 13.16
N GLU A 58 -4.08 14.38 14.01
CA GLU A 58 -3.01 13.40 13.96
C GLU A 58 -3.45 12.20 13.10
N LEU A 59 -2.66 11.88 12.06
CA LEU A 59 -2.91 10.72 11.20
C LEU A 59 -2.11 9.52 11.71
N ARG A 60 -2.82 8.45 12.09
CA ARG A 60 -2.19 7.14 12.36
C ARG A 60 -2.27 6.27 11.12
N VAL A 61 -1.14 5.67 10.74
CA VAL A 61 -1.00 4.82 9.54
C VAL A 61 -0.69 3.37 9.95
N PRO A 62 -1.67 2.59 10.41
CA PRO A 62 -1.44 1.24 10.96
C PRO A 62 -0.83 0.26 9.97
N TYR A 63 -1.01 0.47 8.66
CA TYR A 63 -0.42 -0.38 7.62
C TYR A 63 1.04 -0.02 7.29
N ALA A 64 1.55 1.12 7.77
CA ALA A 64 2.92 1.55 7.58
C ALA A 64 3.85 1.06 8.72
N ASP A 65 3.47 -0.01 9.41
CA ASP A 65 4.30 -0.65 10.43
C ASP A 65 5.46 -1.43 9.78
N HIS A 66 6.68 -1.19 10.28
CA HIS A 66 7.89 -1.87 9.82
C HIS A 66 7.79 -3.41 9.88
N ARG A 67 7.16 -3.97 10.92
CA ARG A 67 7.01 -5.43 11.11
C ARG A 67 6.14 -6.03 10.02
N LEU A 68 5.03 -5.36 9.71
CA LEU A 68 4.12 -5.80 8.66
C LEU A 68 4.81 -5.70 7.29
N VAL A 69 5.54 -4.62 7.05
CA VAL A 69 6.28 -4.41 5.80
C VAL A 69 7.37 -5.47 5.63
N GLU A 70 8.13 -5.78 6.66
CA GLU A 70 9.19 -6.80 6.63
C GLU A 70 8.61 -8.19 6.32
N TYR A 71 7.54 -8.58 7.02
CA TYR A 71 6.84 -9.84 6.75
C TYR A 71 6.33 -9.93 5.30
N LEU A 72 5.65 -8.88 4.83
CA LEU A 72 5.11 -8.85 3.47
C LEU A 72 6.21 -8.79 2.41
N SER A 73 7.39 -8.26 2.72
CA SER A 73 8.52 -8.20 1.78
C SER A 73 9.11 -9.58 1.51
N ASN A 74 9.03 -10.49 2.49
CA ASN A 74 9.45 -11.88 2.37
C ASN A 74 8.38 -12.80 1.75
N THR A 75 7.14 -12.33 1.60
CA THR A 75 6.04 -13.13 1.04
C THR A 75 6.13 -13.19 -0.51
N PRO A 76 5.98 -14.38 -1.13
CA PRO A 76 5.96 -14.55 -2.58
C PRO A 76 4.93 -13.66 -3.27
N TRP A 77 5.19 -13.28 -4.52
CA TRP A 77 4.27 -12.40 -5.25
C TRP A 77 2.93 -13.08 -5.55
N SER A 78 2.96 -14.38 -5.81
CA SER A 78 1.76 -15.21 -6.05
C SER A 78 0.72 -15.08 -4.93
N PHE A 79 1.14 -14.92 -3.67
CA PHE A 79 0.24 -14.74 -2.53
C PHE A 79 -0.35 -13.33 -2.44
N LYS A 80 0.33 -12.33 -3.01
CA LYS A 80 -0.15 -10.94 -3.00
C LYS A 80 -1.26 -10.69 -4.02
N THR A 81 -1.34 -11.53 -5.07
CA THR A 81 -2.26 -11.40 -6.21
C THR A 81 -2.95 -12.72 -6.61
N PHE A 82 -3.23 -13.62 -5.67
CA PHE A 82 -3.69 -14.98 -5.99
C PHE A 82 -5.04 -15.05 -6.71
N ASP A 83 -5.92 -14.07 -6.50
CA ASP A 83 -7.25 -13.96 -7.14
C ASP A 83 -7.25 -13.02 -8.36
N GLY A 84 -6.07 -12.61 -8.83
CA GLY A 84 -5.90 -11.62 -9.89
C GLY A 84 -6.41 -10.23 -9.54
N GLN A 85 -6.71 -9.97 -8.26
CA GLN A 85 -7.07 -8.65 -7.75
C GLN A 85 -5.90 -8.02 -6.99
N GLU A 86 -5.98 -6.70 -6.84
CA GLU A 86 -5.08 -5.99 -5.96
C GLU A 86 -5.42 -6.30 -4.49
N LYS A 87 -4.39 -6.49 -3.67
CA LYS A 87 -4.50 -6.67 -2.22
C LYS A 87 -5.32 -7.90 -1.83
N SER A 88 -5.19 -8.99 -2.58
CA SER A 88 -5.93 -10.25 -2.38
C SER A 88 -5.80 -10.76 -0.95
N LEU A 89 -4.58 -10.73 -0.39
CA LEU A 89 -4.32 -11.17 0.98
C LEU A 89 -5.11 -10.37 2.02
N LEU A 90 -5.12 -9.04 1.90
CA LEU A 90 -5.89 -8.18 2.79
C LEU A 90 -7.40 -8.37 2.60
N ARG A 91 -7.85 -8.59 1.36
CA ARG A 91 -9.25 -8.85 1.06
C ARG A 91 -9.72 -10.17 1.66
N ALA A 92 -8.91 -11.23 1.59
CA ALA A 92 -9.20 -12.52 2.20
C ALA A 92 -9.43 -12.40 3.71
N VAL A 93 -8.56 -11.68 4.43
CA VAL A 93 -8.74 -11.41 5.86
C VAL A 93 -9.98 -10.56 6.13
N ALA A 94 -10.29 -9.60 5.25
CA ALA A 94 -11.46 -8.75 5.38
C ALA A 94 -12.79 -9.45 5.09
N GLN A 95 -12.80 -10.64 4.48
CA GLN A 95 -14.03 -11.37 4.16
C GLN A 95 -14.88 -11.65 5.41
N ASP A 96 -14.20 -12.01 6.51
CA ASP A 96 -14.83 -12.34 7.78
C ASP A 96 -15.23 -11.08 8.58
N ARG A 97 -14.58 -9.93 8.30
CA ARG A 97 -14.77 -8.70 9.08
C ARG A 97 -15.70 -7.68 8.43
N CYS A 98 -15.86 -7.73 7.11
CA CYS A 98 -16.56 -6.70 6.34
C CYS A 98 -17.70 -7.27 5.50
N ARG A 99 -18.74 -6.46 5.26
CA ARG A 99 -19.84 -6.86 4.38
C ARG A 99 -19.34 -7.20 2.96
N PRO A 100 -19.97 -8.17 2.26
CA PRO A 100 -19.49 -8.67 0.97
C PRO A 100 -19.17 -7.60 -0.07
N ARG A 101 -19.98 -6.52 -0.14
CA ARG A 101 -19.79 -5.45 -1.13
C ARG A 101 -18.43 -4.74 -1.04
N TYR A 102 -17.81 -4.69 0.14
CA TYR A 102 -16.59 -3.90 0.35
C TYR A 102 -15.35 -4.68 -0.01
N TRP A 103 -15.28 -5.94 0.40
CA TRP A 103 -14.10 -6.77 0.10
C TRP A 103 -14.12 -7.31 -1.33
N SER A 104 -15.28 -7.47 -1.98
CA SER A 104 -15.36 -7.95 -3.38
C SER A 104 -15.31 -6.83 -4.43
N ALA A 105 -15.42 -5.56 -4.02
CA ALA A 105 -15.43 -4.43 -4.94
C ALA A 105 -14.07 -4.26 -5.64
N ARG A 106 -14.09 -4.24 -6.98
CA ARG A 106 -12.90 -3.89 -7.77
C ARG A 106 -12.64 -2.39 -7.70
N ARG A 107 -11.35 -2.01 -7.72
CA ARG A 107 -10.95 -0.61 -7.90
C ARG A 107 -11.46 -0.13 -9.26
N ALA A 108 -12.31 0.90 -9.27
CA ALA A 108 -12.81 1.51 -10.50
C ALA A 108 -11.79 2.56 -11.01
N PRO A 109 -11.11 2.34 -12.15
CA PRO A 109 -10.19 3.33 -12.69
C PRO A 109 -10.95 4.57 -13.15
N GLY A 110 -10.37 5.76 -12.94
CA GLY A 110 -10.89 7.03 -13.48
C GLY A 110 -12.20 7.55 -12.85
N ARG A 111 -12.79 6.85 -11.88
CA ARG A 111 -14.02 7.31 -11.21
C ARG A 111 -13.66 7.99 -9.90
N SER A 112 -13.70 9.31 -9.87
CA SER A 112 -13.64 10.07 -8.62
C SER A 112 -14.76 9.55 -7.68
N PRO A 113 -14.45 9.21 -6.41
CA PRO A 113 -15.49 8.90 -5.46
C PRO A 113 -16.45 10.09 -5.43
N ARG A 114 -17.72 9.86 -5.77
CA ARG A 114 -18.73 10.91 -5.61
C ARG A 114 -18.88 11.08 -4.10
N ILE A 115 -18.20 12.09 -3.53
CA ILE A 115 -18.31 12.43 -2.12
C ILE A 115 -19.76 12.85 -1.90
N ARG A 116 -20.62 11.91 -1.53
CA ARG A 116 -21.93 12.22 -0.99
C ARG A 116 -21.66 12.78 0.39
N ARG A 117 -21.97 14.07 0.61
CA ARG A 117 -22.21 14.56 1.96
C ARG A 117 -23.42 13.79 2.48
N THR A 118 -23.21 12.71 3.22
CA THR A 118 -24.29 12.13 4.02
C THR A 118 -24.61 13.16 5.10
N PRO A 119 -25.86 13.66 5.20
CA PRO A 119 -26.30 14.23 6.46
C PRO A 119 -26.34 13.07 7.47
N GLU A 120 -25.73 13.26 8.63
CA GLU A 120 -25.90 12.44 9.83
C GLU A 120 -25.45 10.97 9.72
N CYS A 121 -24.16 10.74 10.00
CA CYS A 121 -23.72 9.46 10.53
C CYS A 121 -24.11 9.44 12.01
N SER A 122 -25.25 8.83 12.31
CA SER A 122 -25.67 8.62 13.70
C SER A 122 -24.61 7.78 14.41
N THR A 123 -24.12 8.33 15.52
CA THR A 123 -23.20 7.70 16.45
C THR A 123 -23.92 6.55 17.16
N GLN A 124 -24.08 5.40 16.51
CA GLN A 124 -24.59 4.20 17.17
C GLN A 124 -23.54 3.09 17.13
N SER A 125 -22.97 2.91 18.33
CA SER A 125 -22.30 1.72 18.86
C SER A 125 -21.13 1.15 18.05
N TRP A 126 -19.98 1.81 18.14
CA TRP A 126 -18.71 1.09 18.26
C TRP A 126 -18.34 1.13 19.75
N ARG A 127 -18.65 0.06 20.48
CA ARG A 127 -18.07 -0.22 21.80
C ARG A 127 -17.08 -1.38 21.63
N PRO A 128 -15.97 -1.38 22.37
CA PRO A 128 -14.90 -2.37 22.24
C PRO A 128 -15.36 -3.80 22.51
#